data_AF-A0A257H6P0-F1
#
_entry.id   AF-A0A257H6P0-F1
#
_cell.length_a   1.000
_cell.length_b   1.000
_cell.length_c   1.000
_cell.angle_alpha   90.00
_cell.angle_beta   90.00
_cell.angle_gamma   90.00
#
_symmetry.space_group_name_H-M   'P 1'
#
loop_
_entity.id
_entity.type
_entity.pdbx_description
1 polymer ?
#
loop_
_entity_poly.entity_id
_entity_poly.type
_entity_poly.pdbx_seq_one_letter_code
_entity_poly.pdbx_strand_id
1 'polypeptide(L)' 'AFFTGTAAEVTPIRELDRIELGKDDYVGSRGPITAKIQAAFFDIVNGRNPKYAHWLTKVNG' A
#
# COMPACT_ATOMS: atom_id res chain seq x y z
N ALA A 1 -1.11 9.82 5.28
CA ALA A 1 -2.34 8.98 5.22
C ALA A 1 -2.30 8.13 3.94
N PHE A 2 -3.28 7.27 3.68
CA PHE A 2 -3.36 6.51 2.42
C PHE A 2 -4.80 6.21 2.03
N PHE A 3 -5.03 6.04 0.72
CA PHE A 3 -6.28 5.48 0.19
C PHE A 3 -6.13 3.99 -0.07
N THR A 4 -7.26 3.29 -0.11
CA THR A 4 -7.34 1.90 -0.56
C THR A 4 -8.43 1.70 -1.60
N GLY A 5 -8.24 0.74 -2.49
CA GLY A 5 -9.26 0.33 -3.47
C GLY A 5 -8.70 -0.69 -4.46
N THR A 6 -9.55 -1.39 -5.20
CA THR A 6 -9.08 -2.41 -6.16
C THR A 6 -8.16 -1.82 -7.23
N ALA A 7 -8.48 -0.60 -7.73
CA ALA A 7 -7.64 0.10 -8.71
C ALA A 7 -6.56 0.98 -8.05
N ALA A 8 -6.85 1.55 -6.88
CA ALA A 8 -5.93 2.43 -6.16
C ALA A 8 -4.90 1.68 -5.29
N GLU A 9 -5.10 0.37 -5.10
CA GLU A 9 -4.29 -0.52 -4.26
C GLU A 9 -4.10 0.06 -2.85
N VAL A 10 -2.87 0.40 -2.48
CA VAL A 10 -2.51 1.19 -1.30
C VAL A 10 -1.74 2.42 -1.78
N THR A 11 -2.42 3.55 -1.92
CA THR A 11 -1.84 4.78 -2.50
C THR A 11 -1.57 5.83 -1.40
N PRO A 12 -0.34 6.35 -1.26
CA PRO A 12 -0.01 7.35 -0.26
C PRO A 12 -0.65 8.71 -0.54
N ILE A 13 -1.17 9.35 0.52
CA ILE A 13 -1.62 10.75 0.51
C ILE A 13 -0.50 11.60 1.12
N ARG A 14 0.00 12.55 0.33
CA ARG A 14 1.15 13.41 0.66
C ARG A 14 0.75 14.78 1.19
N GLU A 15 -0.44 15.25 0.82
CA GLU A 15 -0.97 16.56 1.16
C GLU A 15 -2.50 16.46 1.32
N LEU A 16 -3.06 17.25 2.23
CA LEU A 16 -4.50 17.47 2.37
C LEU A 16 -4.75 18.96 2.53
N ASP A 17 -5.64 19.54 1.73
CA ASP A 17 -5.99 20.96 1.78
C ASP A 17 -4.77 21.90 1.77
N ARG A 18 -3.76 21.60 0.94
CA ARG A 18 -2.50 22.36 0.86
C ARG A 18 -1.60 22.27 2.10
N ILE A 19 -1.90 21.35 3.00
CA ILE A 19 -1.08 21.03 4.17
C ILE A 19 -0.36 19.72 3.90
N GLU A 20 0.97 19.79 3.84
CA GLU A 20 1.80 18.59 3.70
C GLU A 20 1.62 17.66 4.90
N LEU A 21 1.48 16.37 4.62
CA LEU A 21 1.35 15.34 5.63
C LEU A 21 2.71 14.68 5.88
N GLY A 22 2.96 14.29 7.12
CA GLY A 22 4.18 13.58 7.53
C GLY A 22 4.75 14.13 8.82
N LYS A 23 5.90 13.59 9.23
CA LYS A 23 6.70 14.11 10.36
C LYS A 23 8.16 14.07 9.97
N ASP A 24 8.93 14.98 10.54
CA ASP A 24 10.39 14.99 10.50
C ASP A 24 10.95 14.74 9.08
N ASP A 25 11.53 13.55 8.85
CA ASP A 25 12.23 13.15 7.64
C ASP A 25 11.33 12.70 6.48
N TYR A 26 9.99 12.68 6.64
CA TYR A 26 9.06 12.24 5.60
C TYR A 26 7.87 13.17 5.34
N VAL A 27 7.95 14.45 5.71
CA VAL A 27 6.96 15.48 5.33
C VAL A 27 6.80 15.55 3.80
N GLY A 28 5.57 15.62 3.30
CA GLY A 28 5.27 15.71 1.86
C GLY A 28 5.52 14.40 1.07
N SER A 29 5.81 13.30 1.77
CA SER A 29 6.23 12.04 1.14
C SER A 29 5.50 10.82 1.72
N ARG A 30 5.78 9.63 1.17
CA ARG A 30 5.23 8.37 1.67
C ARG A 30 5.91 8.01 2.99
N GLY A 31 5.16 8.04 4.09
CA GLY A 31 5.63 7.62 5.40
C GLY A 31 5.88 6.10 5.52
N PRO A 32 6.62 5.66 6.57
CA PRO A 32 7.10 4.29 6.72
C PRO A 32 5.98 3.25 6.91
N ILE A 33 4.88 3.61 7.56
CA ILE A 33 3.74 2.69 7.76
C ILE A 33 3.04 2.40 6.43
N THR A 34 2.76 3.43 5.64
CA THR A 34 2.16 3.25 4.31
C THR A 34 3.08 2.43 3.40
N ALA A 35 4.39 2.65 3.45
CA ALA A 35 5.36 1.85 2.69
C ALA A 35 5.30 0.35 3.07
N LYS A 36 5.25 0.03 4.37
CA LYS A 36 5.14 -1.35 4.87
C LYS A 36 3.84 -2.03 4.40
N ILE A 37 2.72 -1.33 4.51
CA ILE A 37 1.41 -1.86 4.10
C ILE A 37 1.36 -2.06 2.58
N GLN A 38 1.87 -1.11 1.80
CA GLN A 38 1.92 -1.20 0.34
C GLN A 38 2.80 -2.38 -0.12
N ALA A 39 3.98 -2.57 0.48
CA ALA A 39 4.84 -3.71 0.19
C ALA A 39 4.13 -5.05 0.51
N ALA A 40 3.51 -5.15 1.69
CA ALA A 40 2.78 -6.35 2.08
C ALA A 40 1.60 -6.65 1.13
N PHE A 41 0.85 -5.64 0.71
CA PHE A 41 -0.21 -5.78 -0.29
C PHE A 41 0.33 -6.39 -1.59
N PHE A 42 1.40 -5.82 -2.15
CA PHE A 42 2.00 -6.34 -3.38
C PHE A 42 2.55 -7.75 -3.24
N ASP A 43 3.13 -8.10 -2.09
CA ASP A 43 3.57 -9.47 -1.83
C ASP A 43 2.41 -10.46 -1.80
N ILE A 44 1.27 -10.05 -1.24
CA ILE A 44 0.08 -10.89 -1.17
C ILE A 44 -0.55 -11.07 -2.55
N VAL A 45 -0.83 -9.99 -3.28
CA VAL A 45 -1.53 -10.08 -4.59
C VAL A 45 -0.68 -10.73 -5.68
N ASN A 46 0.65 -10.65 -5.59
CA ASN A 46 1.56 -11.37 -6.49
C ASN A 46 1.88 -12.81 -6.02
N GLY A 47 1.22 -13.31 -4.97
CA GLY A 47 1.40 -14.69 -4.50
C GLY A 47 2.75 -14.98 -3.85
N ARG A 48 3.49 -13.94 -3.43
CA ARG A 48 4.79 -14.07 -2.73
C ARG A 48 4.63 -14.28 -1.23
N ASN A 49 3.39 -14.26 -0.71
CA ASN A 49 3.08 -14.47 0.69
C ASN A 49 2.21 -15.74 0.89
N PRO A 50 2.80 -16.88 1.32
CA PRO A 50 2.08 -18.14 1.48
C PRO A 50 0.89 -18.08 2.44
N LYS A 51 0.95 -17.22 3.47
CA LYS A 51 -0.13 -17.06 4.47
C LYS A 51 -1.45 -16.65 3.81
N TYR A 52 -1.39 -15.89 2.73
CA TYR A 52 -2.55 -15.34 2.03
C TYR A 52 -2.80 -15.99 0.67
N ALA A 53 -2.16 -17.13 0.39
CA ALA A 53 -2.34 -17.85 -0.88
C ALA A 53 -3.80 -18.19 -1.17
N HIS A 54 -4.61 -18.42 -0.13
CA HIS A 54 -6.05 -18.69 -0.22
C HIS A 54 -6.90 -17.51 -0.73
N TRP A 55 -6.34 -16.30 -0.84
CA TRP A 55 -7.02 -15.15 -1.46
C TRP A 55 -6.88 -15.14 -2.99
N LEU A 56 -5.99 -15.96 -3.55
CA LEU A 56 -5.68 -15.95 -4.98
C LEU A 56 -6.35 -17.14 -5.67
N THR A 57 -7.09 -16.85 -6.73
CA THR A 57 -7.59 -17.88 -7.66
C THR A 57 -6.65 -17.93 -8.86
N LYS A 58 -5.90 -19.03 -9.03
CA LYS A 58 -5.12 -19.26 -10.25
C LYS A 58 -6.07 -19.58 -11.40
N VAL A 59 -5.98 -18.81 -12.48
CA VAL A 59 -6.81 -19.01 -13.68
C VAL A 59 -6.22 -20.00 -14.68
N ASN A 60 -4.92 -20.27 -14.59
CA ASN A 60 -4.23 -21.22 -15.46
C ASN A 60 -3.54 -22.30 -14.62
N GLY A 61 -3.90 -23.55 -14.93
CA GLY A 61 -3.36 -24.81 -14.48
C GLY A 61 -3.82 -25.88 -15.46
#